data_AF-A0A7D5KP12-F1
#
_entry.id   AF-A0A7D5KP12-F1
#
_cell.length_a   1.000
_cell.length_b   1.000
_cell.length_c   1.000
_cell.angle_alpha   90.00
_cell.angle_beta   90.00
_cell.angle_gamma   90.00
#
_symmetry.space_group_name_H-M   'P 1'
#
loop_
_entity.id
_entity.type
_entity.pdbx_description
1 polymer ?
#
loop_
_entity_poly.entity_id
_entity_poly.type
_entity_poly.pdbx_seq_one_letter_code
_entity_poly.pdbx_strand_id
1 'polypeptide(L)'
;MDDEGSDTTERLPDDLLAVVRALDEGELRALIDFAQDRLREVHPAISDRIDENSHQEIVQAEEGQAKVLRYEPLDDDQQEVPVLYLVTEEPTPEGDTRLHWTYLGPAEDRYGQTSGELD
;
A
#
# COMPACT_ATOMS: atom_id res chain seq x y z
N MET A 1 -11.55 28.35 17.89
CA MET A 1 -11.92 26.99 17.44
C MET A 1 -10.67 26.20 17.60
N ASP A 2 -10.56 25.60 18.77
CA ASP A 2 -9.46 24.74 19.18
C ASP A 2 -9.67 23.43 18.43
N ASP A 3 -8.72 23.12 17.54
CA ASP A 3 -8.68 21.90 16.75
C ASP A 3 -8.29 20.76 17.71
N GLU A 4 -9.30 20.04 18.18
CA GLU A 4 -9.17 18.85 19.02
C GLU A 4 -8.48 17.76 18.19
N GLY A 5 -7.15 17.69 18.28
CA GLY A 5 -6.41 16.54 17.81
C GLY A 5 -6.95 15.32 18.56
N SER A 6 -7.72 14.46 17.87
CA SER A 6 -8.22 13.21 18.43
C SER A 6 -7.08 12.47 19.12
N ASP A 7 -7.24 12.27 20.42
CA ASP A 7 -6.23 11.72 21.32
C ASP A 7 -6.02 10.24 20.96
N THR A 8 -5.13 9.98 20.00
CA THR A 8 -4.81 8.62 19.50
C THR A 8 -4.35 7.68 20.62
N THR A 9 -3.90 8.25 21.73
CA THR A 9 -3.52 7.60 22.98
C THR A 9 -4.69 6.96 23.75
N GLU A 10 -5.95 7.34 23.52
CA GLU A 10 -7.13 6.71 24.15
C GLU A 10 -7.34 5.25 23.75
N ARG A 11 -6.73 4.81 22.64
CA ARG A 11 -6.78 3.40 22.21
C ARG A 11 -5.75 2.51 22.93
N LEU A 12 -4.82 3.09 23.67
CA LEU A 12 -3.78 2.35 24.38
C LEU A 12 -4.15 2.19 25.87
N PRO A 13 -3.91 1.02 26.48
CA PRO A 13 -4.16 0.84 27.91
C PRO A 13 -3.25 1.74 28.76
N ASP A 14 -3.79 2.23 29.89
CA ASP A 14 -3.08 3.17 30.78
C ASP A 14 -1.71 2.67 31.24
N ASP A 15 -1.56 1.37 31.49
CA ASP A 15 -0.28 0.76 31.87
C ASP A 15 0.78 0.91 30.76
N LEU A 16 0.38 0.80 29.49
CA LEU A 16 1.29 0.98 28.37
C LEU A 16 1.68 2.45 28.20
N LEU A 17 0.73 3.38 28.39
CA LEU A 17 1.02 4.82 28.38
C LEU A 17 2.01 5.20 29.48
N ALA A 18 1.87 4.62 30.67
CA ALA A 18 2.80 4.85 31.77
C ALA A 18 4.23 4.39 31.42
N VAL A 19 4.36 3.24 30.75
CA VAL A 19 5.66 2.75 30.27
C VAL A 19 6.25 3.67 29.20
N VAL A 20 5.48 4.04 28.18
CA VAL A 20 5.97 4.90 27.08
C VAL A 20 6.39 6.28 27.59
N ARG A 21 5.68 6.84 28.57
CA ARG A 21 6.02 8.13 29.20
C ARG A 21 7.30 8.10 30.03
N ALA A 22 7.74 6.91 30.45
CA ALA A 22 8.95 6.75 31.24
C ALA A 22 10.22 6.56 30.38
N LEU A 23 10.07 6.36 29.08
CA LEU A 23 11.18 6.14 28.14
C LEU A 23 11.96 7.43 27.88
N ASP A 24 13.27 7.30 27.68
CA ASP A 24 14.12 8.38 27.18
C ASP A 24 14.03 8.55 25.65
N GLU A 25 14.65 9.60 25.11
CA GLU A 25 14.61 9.91 23.68
C GLU A 25 15.11 8.77 22.79
N GLY A 26 16.19 8.09 23.20
CA GLY A 26 16.76 6.99 22.43
C GLY A 26 15.85 5.76 22.43
N GLU A 27 15.24 5.47 23.59
CA GLU A 27 14.27 4.39 23.74
C GLU A 27 12.97 4.67 22.97
N LEU A 28 12.49 5.92 22.96
CA LEU A 28 11.35 6.34 22.16
C LEU A 28 11.63 6.18 20.66
N ARG A 29 12.83 6.53 20.21
CA ARG A 29 13.24 6.34 18.82
C ARG A 29 13.19 4.85 18.43
N ALA A 30 13.77 3.99 19.26
CA ALA A 30 13.75 2.55 19.05
C ALA A 30 12.33 1.97 19.08
N LEU A 31 11.44 2.47 19.94
CA LEU A 31 10.03 2.08 19.98
C LEU A 31 9.30 2.47 18.69
N ILE A 32 9.58 3.64 18.12
CA ILE A 32 9.00 4.08 16.84
C ILE A 32 9.46 3.14 15.72
N ASP A 33 10.76 2.87 15.60
CA ASP A 33 11.29 1.95 14.59
C ASP A 33 10.66 0.56 14.72
N PHE A 34 10.56 0.04 15.94
CA PHE A 34 9.91 -1.25 16.20
C PHE A 34 8.42 -1.23 15.85
N ALA A 35 7.67 -0.19 16.23
CA ALA A 35 6.26 -0.08 15.92
C ALA A 35 6.01 0.02 14.42
N GLN A 36 6.86 0.74 13.68
CA GLN A 36 6.83 0.81 12.22
C GLN A 36 7.10 -0.55 11.59
N ASP A 37 8.12 -1.27 12.07
CA ASP A 37 8.43 -2.61 11.57
C ASP A 37 7.27 -3.57 11.83
N ARG A 38 6.71 -3.52 13.03
CA ARG A 38 5.55 -4.34 13.42
C ARG A 38 4.31 -4.01 12.60
N LEU A 39 4.08 -2.73 12.28
CA LEU A 39 2.99 -2.33 11.39
C LEU A 39 3.17 -2.91 9.99
N ARG A 40 4.40 -2.98 9.47
CA ARG A 40 4.70 -3.66 8.20
C ARG A 40 4.51 -5.17 8.25
N GLU A 41 4.72 -5.81 9.39
CA GLU A 41 4.45 -7.24 9.57
C GLU A 41 2.94 -7.55 9.70
N VAL A 42 2.18 -6.65 10.34
CA VAL A 42 0.76 -6.87 10.70
C VAL A 42 -0.18 -6.39 9.60
N HIS A 43 0.21 -5.38 8.82
CA HIS A 43 -0.46 -5.06 7.56
C HIS A 43 0.13 -5.98 6.48
N PRO A 44 -0.60 -7.00 5.99
CA PRO A 44 -0.14 -7.77 4.85
C PRO A 44 0.16 -6.79 3.73
N ALA A 45 1.29 -6.96 3.05
CA ALA A 45 1.65 -6.04 1.98
C ALA A 45 0.49 -6.01 0.99
N ILE A 46 0.21 -4.86 0.38
CA ILE A 46 -0.89 -4.75 -0.60
C ILE A 46 -0.79 -5.85 -1.67
N SER A 47 0.42 -6.33 -1.96
CA SER A 47 0.73 -7.50 -2.77
C SER A 47 0.12 -8.82 -2.25
N ASP A 48 0.15 -9.10 -0.95
CA ASP A 48 -0.49 -10.28 -0.36
C ASP A 48 -2.03 -10.25 -0.49
N ARG A 49 -2.61 -9.07 -0.72
CA ARG A 49 -4.06 -8.87 -0.95
C ARG A 49 -4.44 -8.92 -2.43
N ILE A 50 -3.47 -8.90 -3.33
CA ILE A 50 -3.66 -8.95 -4.78
C ILE A 50 -3.38 -10.40 -5.20
N ASP A 51 -4.40 -11.12 -5.66
CA ASP A 51 -4.24 -12.47 -6.19
C ASP A 51 -3.41 -12.44 -7.50
N GLU A 52 -2.12 -12.79 -7.40
CA GLU A 52 -1.26 -13.03 -8.55
C GLU A 52 -1.75 -14.30 -9.27
N ASN A 53 -2.42 -14.12 -10.41
CA ASN A 53 -2.86 -15.22 -11.26
C ASN A 53 -2.44 -14.97 -12.72
N SER A 54 -2.68 -15.92 -13.63
CA SER A 54 -2.22 -15.80 -15.03
C SER A 54 -2.73 -14.55 -15.79
N HIS A 55 -3.69 -13.81 -15.23
CA HIS A 55 -4.24 -12.59 -15.81
C HIS A 55 -3.86 -11.32 -15.02
N GLN A 56 -3.03 -11.42 -13.97
CA GLN A 56 -2.62 -10.32 -13.10
C GLN A 56 -1.18 -10.50 -12.64
N GLU A 57 -0.33 -9.50 -12.89
CA GLU A 57 1.07 -9.47 -12.48
C GLU A 57 1.36 -8.19 -11.69
N ILE A 58 1.97 -8.32 -10.51
CA ILE A 58 2.42 -7.16 -9.74
C ILE A 58 3.76 -6.70 -10.30
N VAL A 59 3.78 -5.51 -10.92
CA VAL A 59 4.98 -4.97 -11.58
C VAL A 59 5.79 -4.03 -10.67
N GLN A 60 5.16 -3.46 -9.64
CA GLN A 60 5.81 -2.65 -8.61
C GLN A 60 4.94 -2.66 -7.35
N ALA A 61 5.55 -2.77 -6.16
CA ALA A 61 4.83 -2.65 -4.90
C ALA A 61 5.62 -1.77 -3.92
N GLU A 62 4.91 -0.85 -3.26
CA GLU A 62 5.43 0.05 -2.23
C GLU A 62 4.42 0.09 -1.06
N GLU A 63 4.78 0.74 0.05
CA GLU A 63 3.88 0.85 1.21
C GLU A 63 2.58 1.59 0.82
N GLY A 64 1.43 0.94 0.99
CA GLY A 64 0.11 1.50 0.71
C GLY A 64 -0.30 1.58 -0.78
N GLN A 65 0.58 1.18 -1.72
CA GLN A 65 0.26 1.16 -3.15
C GLN A 65 1.01 0.08 -3.94
N ALA A 66 0.39 -0.44 -4.99
CA ALA A 66 1.04 -1.32 -5.97
C ALA A 66 0.62 -0.97 -7.39
N LYS A 67 1.52 -1.17 -8.35
CA LYS A 67 1.18 -1.19 -9.77
C LYS A 67 0.96 -2.63 -10.20
N VAL A 68 -0.19 -2.88 -10.82
CA VAL A 68 -0.60 -4.21 -11.26
C VAL A 68 -0.91 -4.15 -12.74
N LEU A 69 -0.37 -5.11 -13.48
CA LEU A 69 -0.62 -5.31 -14.89
C LEU A 69 -1.69 -6.40 -15.02
N ARG A 70 -2.82 -6.06 -15.61
CA ARG A 70 -3.96 -6.95 -15.80
C ARG A 70 -4.17 -7.22 -17.28
N TYR A 71 -4.31 -8.48 -17.64
CA TYR A 71 -4.65 -8.89 -19.00
C TYR A 71 -6.18 -8.86 -19.14
N GLU A 72 -6.67 -7.93 -19.96
CA GLU A 72 -8.10 -7.75 -20.20
C GLU A 72 -8.43 -8.03 -21.68
N PRO A 73 -9.58 -8.64 -21.98
CA PRO A 73 -9.98 -8.88 -23.36
C PRO A 73 -10.23 -7.56 -24.09
N LEU A 74 -9.53 -7.37 -25.21
CA LEU A 74 -9.75 -6.31 -26.19
C LEU A 74 -10.86 -6.77 -27.14
N ASP A 75 -12.08 -6.33 -26.84
CA ASP A 75 -13.30 -6.70 -27.57
C ASP A 75 -13.59 -8.22 -27.57
N ASP A 76 -14.71 -8.65 -28.17
CA ASP A 76 -15.21 -10.05 -28.22
C ASP A 76 -14.24 -11.04 -28.94
N ASP A 77 -13.04 -10.60 -29.32
CA ASP A 77 -12.10 -11.26 -30.23
C ASP A 77 -10.95 -12.02 -29.54
N GLN A 78 -11.14 -12.45 -28.29
CA GLN A 78 -10.22 -13.35 -27.55
C GLN A 78 -8.76 -12.84 -27.40
N GLN A 79 -8.46 -11.59 -27.77
CA GLN A 79 -7.13 -11.01 -27.62
C GLN A 79 -7.04 -10.28 -26.30
N GLU A 80 -6.18 -10.73 -25.40
CA GLU A 80 -5.95 -10.03 -24.13
C GLU A 80 -4.86 -8.97 -24.29
N VAL A 81 -5.12 -7.76 -23.81
CA VAL A 81 -4.16 -6.66 -23.77
C VAL A 81 -3.73 -6.35 -22.34
N PRO A 82 -2.43 -6.04 -22.13
CA PRO A 82 -1.94 -5.67 -20.82
C PRO A 82 -2.35 -4.24 -20.46
N VAL A 83 -3.09 -4.09 -19.37
CA VAL A 83 -3.56 -2.83 -18.82
C VAL A 83 -2.91 -2.57 -17.48
N LEU A 84 -2.38 -1.36 -17.28
CA LEU A 84 -1.73 -0.98 -16.03
C LEU A 84 -2.72 -0.30 -15.08
N TYR A 85 -2.73 -0.76 -13.83
CA TYR A 85 -3.49 -0.20 -12.73
C TYR A 85 -2.58 0.26 -11.59
N LEU A 86 -2.98 1.32 -10.90
CA LEU A 86 -2.50 1.65 -9.55
C LEU A 86 -3.53 1.16 -8.54
N VAL A 87 -3.10 0.27 -7.65
CA VAL A 87 -3.89 -0.25 -6.54
C VAL A 87 -3.43 0.47 -5.28
N THR A 88 -4.35 1.08 -4.55
CA THR A 88 -4.08 1.75 -3.28
C THR A 88 -4.99 1.23 -2.18
N GLU A 89 -4.54 1.24 -0.94
CA GLU A 89 -5.41 0.93 0.20
C GLU A 89 -6.18 2.17 0.64
N GLU A 90 -7.51 2.10 0.62
CA GLU A 90 -8.37 3.14 1.16
C GLU A 90 -8.99 2.70 2.50
N PRO A 91 -8.87 3.51 3.57
CA PRO A 91 -9.60 3.27 4.80
C PRO A 91 -11.10 3.46 4.56
N THR A 92 -11.89 2.51 5.02
CA THR A 92 -13.35 2.58 4.99
C THR A 92 -13.86 3.23 6.29
N PRO A 93 -15.05 3.84 6.28
CA PRO A 93 -15.66 4.41 7.49
C PRO A 93 -15.94 3.36 8.58
N GLU A 94 -15.94 2.07 8.23
CA GLU A 94 -16.14 0.94 9.15
C GLU A 94 -14.83 0.50 9.85
N GLY A 95 -13.68 1.06 9.45
CA GLY A 95 -12.38 0.77 10.04
C GLY A 95 -11.57 -0.31 9.31
N ASP A 96 -12.17 -0.99 8.32
CA ASP A 96 -11.48 -1.90 7.41
C ASP A 96 -10.77 -1.14 6.28
N THR A 97 -9.83 -1.77 5.57
CA THR A 97 -9.21 -1.21 4.37
C THR A 97 -9.69 -1.95 3.12
N ARG A 98 -9.97 -1.21 2.04
CA ARG A 98 -10.33 -1.78 0.72
C ARG A 98 -9.27 -1.46 -0.32
N LEU A 99 -9.10 -2.34 -1.30
CA LEU A 99 -8.27 -2.05 -2.47
C LEU A 99 -9.03 -1.15 -3.44
N HIS A 100 -8.45 -0.01 -3.77
CA HIS A 100 -8.94 0.92 -4.78
C HIS A 100 -8.08 0.80 -6.03
N TRP A 101 -8.71 0.52 -7.18
CA TRP A 101 -8.03 0.29 -8.45
C TRP A 101 -8.22 1.48 -9.38
N THR A 102 -7.12 2.14 -9.74
CA THR A 102 -7.10 3.27 -10.68
C THR A 102 -6.48 2.84 -11.99
N TYR A 103 -7.24 2.92 -13.09
CA TYR A 103 -6.73 2.66 -14.44
C TYR A 103 -5.68 3.72 -14.84
N LEU A 104 -4.49 3.28 -15.22
CA LEU A 104 -3.39 4.15 -15.66
C LEU A 104 -3.21 4.18 -17.18
N GLY A 105 -3.77 3.22 -17.92
CA GLY A 105 -3.61 3.11 -19.37
C GLY A 105 -3.12 1.73 -19.83
N PRO A 106 -3.04 1.49 -21.15
CA PRO A 106 -2.40 0.31 -21.70
C PRO A 106 -0.90 0.30 -21.36
N ALA A 107 -0.35 -0.88 -21.07
CA ALA A 107 1.05 -1.01 -20.66
C ALA A 107 2.05 -0.60 -21.78
N GLU A 108 1.65 -0.74 -23.04
CA GLU A 108 2.45 -0.37 -24.22
C GLU A 108 2.84 1.11 -24.25
N ASP A 109 2.06 2.00 -23.63
CA ASP A 109 2.28 3.45 -23.65
C ASP A 109 3.39 3.90 -22.65
N ARG A 110 3.77 3.04 -21.69
CA ARG A 110 4.67 3.40 -20.57
C ARG A 110 5.89 2.50 -20.39
N TYR A 111 5.88 1.27 -20.92
CA TYR A 111 7.07 0.38 -20.89
C TYR A 111 8.01 0.55 -22.09
N GLY A 112 7.64 1.40 -23.07
CA GLY A 112 8.46 1.69 -24.25
C GLY A 112 9.57 2.74 -24.07
N GLN A 113 9.81 3.31 -22.88
CA GLN A 113 10.78 4.40 -22.67
C GLN A 113 11.92 4.11 -21.68
N THR A 114 12.15 2.87 -21.23
CA THR A 114 13.31 2.54 -20.37
C THR A 114 14.29 1.56 -20.99
N SER A 115 14.34 1.45 -22.31
CA SER A 115 15.34 0.62 -22.99
C SER A 115 15.92 1.36 -24.19
N GLY A 116 17.03 2.06 -23.96
CA GLY A 116 17.94 2.48 -25.03
C GLY A 116 18.41 3.92 -24.97
N GLU A 117 19.26 4.28 -24.01
CA GLU A 117 20.33 5.23 -24.28
C GLU A 117 21.56 4.87 -23.44
N LEU A 118 22.39 4.00 -24.03
CA LEU A 118 23.82 3.94 -23.77
C LEU A 118 24.47 4.17 -25.14
N ASP A 119 24.93 5.40 -25.37
CA ASP A 119 26.07 5.70 -26.24
C ASP A 119 26.99 6.70 -25.50
#